data_AF-A0A368BAN2-F1
#
_entry.id   AF-A0A368BAN2-F1
#
_cell.length_a   1.000
_cell.length_b   1.000
_cell.length_c   1.000
_cell.angle_alpha   90.00
_cell.angle_beta   90.00
_cell.angle_gamma   90.00
#
_symmetry.space_group_name_H-M   'P 1'
#
loop_
_entity.id
_entity.type
_entity.pdbx_description
1 polymer ?
#
loop_
_entity_poly.entity_id
_entity_poly.type
_entity_poly.pdbx_seq_one_letter_code
_entity_poly.pdbx_strand_id
1 'polypeptide(L)'
;MAEGQENGIEQRLRQAYREERRWYNIRGASRLTLWLIALLAVAFLIDWGLFAKTQMSGITGLALLVVNLGILTWVYHREWGQYLHSYDSLTTALEVEKRHPELSSLLVSYMQLKDEPELHEGNVSQDLVKAMRDQAIEFSRPIDFKDIVDLGQLRKIGAVAVVLFLLFSIAGIFNKEHTGVLFQRLLGKDAEYPTNTVITGTSENLTIRVGGEPVITATVAEDGEVPEGGTLFMKDKNSSEAVWKKVPMKRSEDPTNKFSFKLKPVNRDTLFYVKIGDDRSEQYTIDVITSPQIESVDIALQYPEYMNRDAGTYDDLNLEVPENTTVKWTVRCNTPVSSWEVLVPSDWGEQTAENKPEESDPETDKDAPKFRSIPATLDEAGTTATFEIPVAKALKYSFRWTEKANGFQYEDVQYGVKVTTDGLPDVDLIEPREVGYATV
;
A
#
# COMPACT_ATOMS: atom_id res chain seq x y z
N MET A 1 -6.66 81.99 8.32
CA MET A 1 -6.26 81.49 6.98
C MET A 1 -5.12 80.45 7.03
N ALA A 2 -4.20 80.51 8.01
CA ALA A 2 -3.08 79.56 8.12
C ALA A 2 -3.48 78.10 8.45
N GLU A 3 -4.40 77.86 9.40
CA GLU A 3 -4.86 76.50 9.76
C GLU A 3 -5.51 75.73 8.59
N GLY A 4 -6.15 76.44 7.65
CA GLY A 4 -6.76 75.82 6.47
C GLY A 4 -5.74 75.27 5.47
N GLN A 5 -4.54 75.84 5.42
CA GLN A 5 -3.46 75.39 4.54
C GLN A 5 -2.59 74.30 5.19
N GLU A 6 -2.46 74.30 6.52
CA GLU A 6 -1.80 73.21 7.26
C GLU A 6 -2.51 71.87 7.06
N ASN A 7 -3.85 71.89 7.10
CA ASN A 7 -4.65 70.72 6.75
C ASN A 7 -4.46 70.27 5.29
N GLY A 8 -4.09 71.17 4.38
CA GLY A 8 -3.91 70.88 2.95
C GLY A 8 -2.67 70.05 2.65
N ILE A 9 -1.51 70.37 3.25
CA ILE A 9 -0.26 69.61 3.04
C ILE A 9 -0.37 68.24 3.72
N GLU A 10 -0.90 68.17 4.95
CA GLU A 10 -1.11 66.88 5.62
C GLU A 10 -2.11 65.99 4.89
N GLN A 11 -3.20 66.54 4.37
CA GLN A 11 -4.15 65.77 3.57
C GLN A 11 -3.49 65.25 2.29
N ARG A 12 -2.63 66.05 1.66
CA ARG A 12 -1.86 65.65 0.48
C ARG A 12 -0.82 64.57 0.80
N LEU A 13 -0.10 64.67 1.92
CA LEU A 13 0.83 63.63 2.42
C LEU A 13 0.09 62.33 2.81
N ARG A 14 -1.04 62.43 3.51
CA ARG A 14 -1.91 61.28 3.81
C ARG A 14 -2.47 60.66 2.53
N GLN A 15 -2.75 61.45 1.50
CA GLN A 15 -3.22 60.95 0.21
C GLN A 15 -2.09 60.21 -0.53
N ALA A 16 -0.88 60.76 -0.56
CA ALA A 16 0.30 60.09 -1.11
C ALA A 16 0.59 58.76 -0.39
N TYR A 17 0.60 58.76 0.95
CA TYR A 17 0.76 57.53 1.75
C TYR A 17 -0.34 56.48 1.50
N ARG A 18 -1.60 56.91 1.32
CA ARG A 18 -2.70 55.99 0.96
C ARG A 18 -2.49 55.37 -0.42
N GLU A 19 -1.95 56.10 -1.38
CA GLU A 19 -1.67 55.60 -2.72
C GLU A 19 -0.45 54.67 -2.74
N GLU A 20 0.60 55.01 -2.00
CA GLU A 20 1.75 54.14 -1.75
C GLU A 20 1.33 52.83 -1.07
N ARG A 21 0.50 52.91 -0.03
CA ARG A 21 -0.01 51.72 0.65
C ARG A 21 -0.89 50.86 -0.25
N ARG A 22 -1.72 51.47 -1.10
CA ARG A 22 -2.50 50.76 -2.13
C ARG A 22 -1.58 50.03 -3.10
N TRP A 23 -0.46 50.63 -3.50
CA TRP A 23 0.50 49.97 -4.39
C TRP A 23 1.19 48.78 -3.74
N TYR A 24 1.70 48.92 -2.51
CA TYR A 24 2.29 47.78 -1.79
C TYR A 24 1.27 46.66 -1.57
N ASN A 25 0.03 47.00 -1.24
CA ASN A 25 -1.05 46.00 -1.08
C ASN A 25 -1.39 45.31 -2.41
N ILE A 26 -1.54 46.03 -3.52
CA ILE A 26 -1.86 45.44 -4.83
C ILE A 26 -0.68 44.61 -5.34
N ARG A 27 0.57 45.05 -5.12
CA ARG A 27 1.79 44.31 -5.48
C ARG A 27 1.96 43.04 -4.66
N GLY A 28 1.79 43.13 -3.35
CA GLY A 28 1.82 41.97 -2.45
C GLY A 28 0.71 40.98 -2.80
N ALA A 29 -0.53 41.44 -2.96
CA ALA A 29 -1.66 40.61 -3.31
C ALA A 29 -1.48 39.92 -4.67
N SER A 30 -1.07 40.66 -5.72
CA SER A 30 -0.86 40.06 -7.03
C SER A 30 0.24 39.00 -7.03
N ARG A 31 1.38 39.25 -6.35
CA ARG A 31 2.45 38.26 -6.20
C ARG A 31 2.00 37.04 -5.40
N LEU A 32 1.26 37.23 -4.30
CA LEU A 32 0.72 36.11 -3.53
C LEU A 32 -0.28 35.29 -4.33
N THR A 33 -1.17 35.92 -5.09
CA THR A 33 -2.10 35.20 -5.96
C THR A 33 -1.36 34.40 -7.02
N LEU A 34 -0.31 34.96 -7.64
CA LEU A 34 0.51 34.24 -8.61
C LEU A 34 1.23 33.04 -7.97
N TRP A 35 1.83 33.20 -6.80
CA TRP A 35 2.48 32.12 -6.06
C TRP A 35 1.47 31.05 -5.62
N LEU A 36 0.29 31.45 -5.15
CA LEU A 36 -0.77 30.52 -4.78
C LEU A 36 -1.18 29.65 -5.97
N ILE A 37 -1.44 30.26 -7.13
CA ILE A 37 -1.81 29.52 -8.36
C ILE A 37 -0.67 28.59 -8.78
N ALA A 38 0.58 29.07 -8.77
CA ALA A 38 1.73 28.27 -9.15
C ALA A 38 1.92 27.06 -8.22
N LEU A 39 1.80 27.25 -6.91
CA LEU A 39 1.92 26.17 -5.92
C LEU A 39 0.79 25.16 -6.05
N LEU A 40 -0.45 25.59 -6.29
CA LEU A 40 -1.58 24.69 -6.55
C LEU A 40 -1.39 23.88 -7.84
N ALA A 41 -0.92 24.52 -8.92
CA ALA A 41 -0.64 23.84 -10.17
C ALA A 41 0.49 22.81 -10.01
N VAL A 42 1.57 23.15 -9.31
CA VAL A 42 2.67 22.21 -9.01
C VAL A 42 2.18 21.08 -8.11
N ALA A 43 1.38 21.37 -7.07
CA ALA A 43 0.81 20.34 -6.21
C ALA A 43 -0.07 19.36 -6.99
N PHE A 44 -0.90 19.86 -7.91
CA PHE A 44 -1.71 19.03 -8.79
C PHE A 44 -0.83 18.14 -9.68
N LEU A 45 0.20 18.68 -10.32
CA LEU A 45 1.11 17.89 -11.17
C LEU A 45 1.86 16.81 -10.39
N ILE A 46 2.32 17.14 -9.17
CA ILE A 46 3.01 16.20 -8.29
C ILE A 46 2.05 15.11 -7.83
N ASP A 47 0.88 15.47 -7.31
CA ASP A 47 -0.11 14.51 -6.79
C ASP A 47 -0.63 13.61 -7.92
N TRP A 48 -1.02 14.16 -9.07
CA TRP A 48 -1.44 13.39 -10.25
C TRP A 48 -0.34 12.44 -10.75
N GLY A 49 0.90 12.94 -10.90
CA GLY A 49 2.01 12.16 -11.47
C GLY A 49 2.57 11.08 -10.55
N LEU A 50 2.62 11.34 -9.24
CA LEU A 50 3.05 10.35 -8.24
C LEU A 50 1.93 9.34 -7.95
N PHE A 51 0.69 9.80 -7.78
CA PHE A 51 -0.43 8.91 -7.42
C PHE A 51 -0.72 7.86 -8.49
N ALA A 52 -0.74 8.25 -9.78
CA ALA A 52 -0.94 7.34 -10.91
C ALA A 52 0.08 6.18 -10.95
N LYS A 53 1.19 6.30 -10.20
CA LYS A 53 2.23 5.27 -10.11
C LYS A 53 2.25 4.54 -8.77
N THR A 54 1.95 5.18 -7.65
CA THR A 54 2.29 4.63 -6.33
C THR A 54 1.14 4.54 -5.31
N GLN A 55 -0.07 5.04 -5.59
CA GLN A 55 -1.25 4.97 -4.70
C GLN A 55 -0.91 5.36 -3.24
N MET A 56 -0.14 6.44 -3.06
CA MET A 56 0.26 6.90 -1.73
C MET A 56 -0.93 7.47 -0.95
N SER A 57 -0.95 7.22 0.36
CA SER A 57 -1.96 7.76 1.28
C SER A 57 -2.02 9.30 1.24
N GLY A 58 -3.20 9.84 1.58
CA GLY A 58 -3.51 11.27 1.69
C GLY A 58 -2.57 12.05 2.60
N ILE A 59 -1.77 11.39 3.46
CA ILE A 59 -0.69 12.03 4.22
C ILE A 59 0.29 12.79 3.31
N THR A 60 0.54 12.29 2.10
CA THR A 60 1.38 12.98 1.11
C THR A 60 0.78 14.32 0.67
N GLY A 61 -0.54 14.37 0.49
CA GLY A 61 -1.26 15.61 0.22
C GLY A 61 -1.18 16.60 1.38
N LEU A 62 -1.29 16.12 2.63
CA LEU A 62 -1.09 16.94 3.83
C LEU A 62 0.33 17.52 3.90
N ALA A 63 1.36 16.71 3.61
CA ALA A 63 2.74 17.18 3.59
C ALA A 63 2.95 18.27 2.51
N LEU A 64 2.38 18.08 1.31
CA LEU A 64 2.38 19.10 0.26
C LEU A 64 1.66 20.39 0.70
N LEU A 65 0.54 20.27 1.43
CA LEU A 65 -0.17 21.41 1.99
C LEU A 65 0.72 22.21 2.96
N VAL A 66 1.40 21.52 3.88
CA VAL A 66 2.29 22.16 4.86
C VAL A 66 3.46 22.87 4.17
N VAL A 67 4.08 22.24 3.17
CA VAL A 67 5.16 22.85 2.37
C VAL A 67 4.64 24.09 1.64
N ASN A 68 3.48 24.01 1.00
CA ASN A 68 2.87 25.13 0.29
C ASN A 68 2.56 26.30 1.23
N LEU A 69 1.99 26.03 2.41
CA LEU A 69 1.73 27.06 3.43
C LEU A 69 3.02 27.68 3.97
N GLY A 70 4.09 26.90 4.14
CA GLY A 70 5.41 27.39 4.52
C GLY A 70 5.97 28.37 3.49
N ILE A 71 5.94 28.00 2.20
CA ILE A 71 6.37 28.87 1.09
C ILE A 71 5.50 30.12 1.03
N LEU A 72 4.17 29.99 1.11
CA LEU A 72 3.24 31.12 1.04
C LEU A 72 3.46 32.10 2.21
N THR A 73 3.67 31.60 3.43
CA THR A 73 3.99 32.39 4.62
C THR A 73 5.32 33.13 4.44
N TRP A 74 6.34 32.46 3.91
CA TRP A 74 7.63 33.08 3.62
C TRP A 74 7.52 34.19 2.56
N VAL A 75 6.80 33.94 1.45
CA VAL A 75 6.55 34.96 0.42
C VAL A 75 5.74 36.12 1.01
N TYR A 76 4.70 35.84 1.80
CA TYR A 76 3.92 36.88 2.49
C TYR A 76 4.82 37.76 3.35
N HIS A 77 5.66 37.17 4.21
CA HIS A 77 6.55 37.93 5.08
C HIS A 77 7.58 38.75 4.28
N ARG A 78 8.17 38.17 3.23
CA ARG A 78 9.21 38.79 2.41
C ARG A 78 8.70 39.91 1.51
N GLU A 79 7.56 39.69 0.84
CA GLU A 79 7.06 40.55 -0.24
C GLU A 79 5.97 41.52 0.21
N TRP A 80 5.27 41.22 1.31
CA TRP A 80 4.17 42.05 1.81
C TRP A 80 4.41 42.51 3.24
N GLY A 81 4.64 41.59 4.17
CA GLY A 81 4.75 41.85 5.61
C GLY A 81 5.79 42.91 5.98
N GLN A 82 6.96 42.90 5.32
CA GLN A 82 8.02 43.90 5.53
C GLN A 82 7.62 45.34 5.17
N TYR A 83 6.58 45.54 4.35
CA TYR A 83 6.14 46.86 3.90
C TYR A 83 4.88 47.35 4.64
N LEU A 84 4.37 46.60 5.63
CA LEU A 84 3.29 47.02 6.52
C LEU A 84 3.81 47.92 7.66
N HIS A 85 4.56 48.98 7.36
CA HIS A 85 4.93 49.97 8.38
C HIS A 85 3.72 50.83 8.79
N SER A 86 3.76 51.38 10.01
CA SER A 86 2.79 52.38 10.50
C SER A 86 2.98 53.71 9.75
N TYR A 87 1.94 54.54 9.70
CA TYR A 87 2.03 55.87 9.09
C TYR A 87 3.03 56.74 9.86
N ASP A 88 4.07 57.19 9.17
CA ASP A 88 5.00 58.19 9.66
C ASP A 88 5.14 59.31 8.59
N SER A 89 4.71 60.51 8.98
CA SER A 89 4.66 61.71 8.15
C SER A 89 6.05 62.14 7.69
N LEU A 90 7.09 61.93 8.51
CA LEU A 90 8.47 62.27 8.19
C LEU A 90 9.03 61.37 7.08
N THR A 91 8.84 60.05 7.20
CA THR A 91 9.27 59.11 6.14
C THR A 91 8.57 59.34 4.82
N THR A 92 7.28 59.67 4.85
CA THR A 92 6.51 59.99 3.63
C THR A 92 7.05 61.26 2.98
N ALA A 93 7.36 62.30 3.76
CA ALA A 93 7.94 63.53 3.27
C ALA A 93 9.34 63.31 2.65
N LEU A 94 10.15 62.44 3.25
CA LEU A 94 11.48 62.09 2.75
C LEU A 94 11.41 61.29 1.43
N GLU A 95 10.44 60.40 1.27
CA GLU A 95 10.26 59.62 0.04
C GLU A 95 9.76 60.49 -1.12
N VAL A 96 8.89 61.47 -0.83
CA VAL A 96 8.45 62.51 -1.76
C VAL A 96 9.65 63.34 -2.26
N GLU A 97 10.51 63.80 -1.36
CA GLU A 97 11.68 64.61 -1.71
C GLU A 97 12.75 63.83 -2.48
N LYS A 98 12.96 62.53 -2.19
CA LYS A 98 13.84 61.68 -2.99
C LYS A 98 13.43 61.62 -4.47
N ARG A 99 12.13 61.67 -4.75
CA ARG A 99 11.59 61.64 -6.11
C ARG A 99 11.53 63.02 -6.76
N HIS A 100 11.42 64.07 -5.95
CA HIS A 100 11.41 65.48 -6.38
C HIS A 100 12.54 66.28 -5.71
N PRO A 101 13.78 66.21 -6.24
CA PRO A 101 14.94 66.93 -5.67
C PRO A 101 14.74 68.45 -5.57
N GLU A 102 13.81 68.99 -6.36
CA GLU A 102 13.42 70.40 -6.40
C GLU A 102 12.95 70.94 -5.03
N LEU A 103 12.45 70.07 -4.15
CA LEU A 103 11.97 70.42 -2.82
C LEU A 103 13.09 70.66 -1.79
N SER A 104 14.36 70.35 -2.11
CA SER A 104 15.57 70.77 -1.38
C SER A 104 15.50 70.69 0.17
N SER A 105 15.01 69.57 0.73
CA SER A 105 14.88 69.37 2.19
C SER A 105 13.85 70.27 2.90
N LEU A 106 13.05 71.06 2.17
CA LEU A 106 12.06 71.98 2.73
C LEU A 106 10.88 71.26 3.39
N LEU A 107 10.42 70.15 2.81
CA LEU A 107 9.29 69.36 3.29
C LEU A 107 9.69 68.55 4.53
N VAL A 108 10.89 67.95 4.50
CA VAL A 108 11.45 67.21 5.64
C VAL A 108 11.74 68.16 6.80
N SER A 109 12.35 69.33 6.55
CA SER A 109 12.63 70.32 7.59
C SER A 109 11.34 70.87 8.20
N TYR A 110 10.32 71.17 7.37
CA TYR A 110 9.01 71.60 7.86
C TYR A 110 8.35 70.55 8.77
N MET A 111 8.40 69.27 8.39
CA MET A 111 7.84 68.19 9.20
C MET A 111 8.61 67.97 10.51
N GLN A 112 9.96 68.03 10.49
CA GLN A 112 10.79 67.95 11.70
C GLN A 112 10.50 69.07 12.69
N LEU A 113 10.42 70.32 12.21
CA LEU A 113 10.10 71.47 13.06
C LEU A 113 8.68 71.43 13.65
N LYS A 114 7.76 70.69 13.02
CA LYS A 114 6.36 70.61 13.43
C LYS A 114 6.08 69.43 14.37
N ASP A 115 6.64 68.25 14.10
CA ASP A 115 6.41 67.04 14.89
C ASP A 115 7.23 67.06 16.21
N GLU A 116 8.29 67.87 16.29
CA GLU A 116 9.13 68.06 17.49
C GLU A 116 9.15 69.52 18.00
N PRO A 117 8.01 70.09 18.45
CA PRO A 117 7.96 71.48 18.92
C PRO A 117 8.79 71.71 20.20
N GLU A 118 8.95 70.68 21.03
CA GLU A 118 9.64 70.73 22.33
C GLU A 118 11.18 70.79 22.20
N LEU A 119 11.75 70.31 21.09
CA LEU A 119 13.21 70.34 20.85
C LEU A 119 13.73 71.72 20.40
N HIS A 120 12.82 72.65 20.10
CA HIS A 120 13.14 73.94 19.48
C HIS A 120 12.63 75.17 20.24
N GLU A 121 12.11 75.00 21.46
CA GLU A 121 11.47 76.03 22.31
C GLU A 121 12.30 77.28 22.66
N GLY A 122 13.55 77.40 22.18
CA GLY A 122 14.39 78.58 22.44
C GLY A 122 15.07 79.26 21.25
N ASN A 123 15.09 78.66 20.05
CA ASN A 123 16.02 79.11 18.99
C ASN A 123 15.40 79.28 17.59
N VAL A 124 14.09 79.13 17.42
CA VAL A 124 13.45 79.31 16.11
C VAL A 124 12.34 80.35 16.20
N SER A 125 12.50 81.44 15.45
CA SER A 125 11.46 82.47 15.32
C SER A 125 10.21 81.88 14.67
N GLN A 126 9.03 82.11 15.26
CA GLN A 126 7.75 81.71 14.67
C GLN A 126 7.55 82.28 13.27
N ASP A 127 8.18 83.42 12.96
CA ASP A 127 8.15 84.03 11.63
C ASP A 127 9.00 83.25 10.62
N LEU A 128 10.09 82.62 11.03
CA LEU A 128 10.92 81.77 10.17
C LEU A 128 10.22 80.46 9.84
N VAL A 129 9.55 79.85 10.83
CA VAL A 129 8.69 78.68 10.62
C VAL A 129 7.56 79.02 9.66
N LYS A 130 7.00 80.23 9.76
CA LYS A 130 5.94 80.71 8.88
C LYS A 130 6.43 81.01 7.46
N ALA A 131 7.60 81.62 7.31
CA ALA A 131 8.22 81.83 6.00
C ALA A 131 8.59 80.51 5.32
N MET A 132 9.18 79.57 6.07
CA MET A 132 9.50 78.22 5.57
C MET A 132 8.23 77.45 5.18
N ARG A 133 7.13 77.61 5.94
CA ARG A 133 5.80 77.06 5.62
C ARG A 133 5.28 77.65 4.31
N ASP A 134 5.26 78.97 4.17
CA ASP A 134 4.72 79.64 2.99
C ASP A 134 5.53 79.28 1.74
N GLN A 135 6.85 79.17 1.89
CA GLN A 135 7.76 78.71 0.84
C GLN A 135 7.52 77.22 0.50
N ALA A 136 7.38 76.33 1.48
CA ALA A 136 7.06 74.93 1.24
C ALA A 136 5.70 74.75 0.55
N ILE A 137 4.69 75.57 0.88
CA ILE A 137 3.38 75.58 0.21
C ILE A 137 3.50 76.05 -1.24
N GLU A 138 4.27 77.11 -1.50
CA GLU A 138 4.45 77.67 -2.84
C GLU A 138 5.20 76.70 -3.77
N PHE A 139 6.30 76.11 -3.29
CA PHE A 139 7.13 75.17 -4.05
C PHE A 139 6.48 73.78 -4.22
N SER A 140 5.59 73.36 -3.30
CA SER A 140 4.85 72.09 -3.43
C SER A 140 3.53 72.20 -4.22
N ARG A 141 3.08 73.41 -4.54
CA ARG A 141 1.83 73.65 -5.28
C ARG A 141 1.79 73.01 -6.68
N PRO A 142 2.86 73.05 -7.50
CA PRO A 142 2.86 72.48 -8.84
C PRO A 142 3.11 70.96 -8.87
N ILE A 143 3.51 70.34 -7.76
CA ILE A 143 3.87 68.92 -7.70
C ILE A 143 2.64 68.10 -7.32
N ASP A 144 2.36 67.04 -8.08
CA ASP A 144 1.35 66.03 -7.72
C ASP A 144 2.02 64.89 -6.97
N PHE A 145 1.83 64.83 -5.65
CA PHE A 145 2.40 63.80 -4.78
C PHE A 145 1.88 62.37 -5.08
N LYS A 146 0.98 62.20 -6.05
CA LYS A 146 0.50 60.91 -6.54
C LYS A 146 1.47 60.23 -7.52
N ASP A 147 2.37 60.99 -8.13
CA ASP A 147 3.31 60.48 -9.14
C ASP A 147 4.52 59.74 -8.56
N ILE A 148 4.51 59.53 -7.23
CA ILE A 148 5.51 58.75 -6.49
C ILE A 148 5.47 57.27 -6.90
N VAL A 149 4.37 56.82 -7.50
CA VAL A 149 4.08 55.41 -7.68
C VAL A 149 3.53 55.08 -9.07
N ASP A 150 4.29 54.29 -9.83
CA ASP A 150 3.88 53.78 -11.15
C ASP A 150 2.77 52.72 -11.06
N LEU A 151 1.52 53.17 -10.91
CA LEU A 151 0.33 52.31 -10.89
C LEU A 151 0.09 51.59 -12.23
N GLY A 152 0.62 52.12 -13.35
CA GLY A 152 0.45 51.55 -14.68
C GLY A 152 1.10 50.17 -14.86
N GLN A 153 2.34 50.00 -14.38
CA GLN A 153 3.03 48.72 -14.44
C GLN A 153 2.38 47.69 -13.49
N LEU A 154 1.91 48.16 -12.33
CA LEU A 154 1.26 47.28 -11.37
C LEU A 154 -0.11 46.80 -11.83
N ARG A 155 -0.90 47.64 -12.52
CA ARG A 155 -2.15 47.22 -13.16
C ARG A 155 -1.94 46.10 -14.17
N LYS A 156 -0.83 46.09 -14.92
CA LYS A 156 -0.49 45.00 -15.85
C LYS A 156 -0.23 43.69 -15.10
N ILE A 157 0.58 43.73 -14.04
CA ILE A 157 0.88 42.54 -13.22
C ILE A 157 -0.38 42.02 -12.51
N GLY A 158 -1.17 42.91 -11.94
CA GLY A 158 -2.45 42.58 -11.32
C GLY A 158 -3.44 41.99 -12.32
N ALA A 159 -3.54 42.56 -13.54
CA ALA A 159 -4.39 42.01 -14.59
C ALA A 159 -3.95 40.60 -15.00
N VAL A 160 -2.64 40.35 -15.15
CA VAL A 160 -2.12 39.00 -15.43
C VAL A 160 -2.48 38.03 -14.29
N ALA A 161 -2.32 38.44 -13.03
CA ALA A 161 -2.69 37.61 -11.89
C ALA A 161 -4.19 37.28 -11.86
N VAL A 162 -5.06 38.25 -12.16
CA VAL A 162 -6.52 38.04 -12.24
C VAL A 162 -6.88 37.13 -13.40
N VAL A 163 -6.28 37.32 -14.58
CA VAL A 163 -6.53 36.46 -15.75
C VAL A 163 -6.09 35.02 -15.46
N LEU A 164 -4.90 34.82 -14.88
CA LEU A 164 -4.44 33.49 -14.48
C LEU A 164 -5.33 32.86 -13.41
N PHE A 165 -5.79 33.65 -12.44
CA PHE A 165 -6.72 33.18 -11.43
C PHE A 165 -8.04 32.74 -12.05
N LEU A 166 -8.59 33.52 -12.98
CA LEU A 166 -9.83 33.19 -13.69
C LEU A 166 -9.65 31.94 -14.54
N LEU A 167 -8.56 31.82 -15.30
CA LEU A 167 -8.27 30.64 -16.11
C LEU A 167 -8.16 29.38 -15.25
N PHE A 168 -7.41 29.44 -14.15
CA PHE A 168 -7.29 28.31 -13.21
C PHE A 168 -8.64 27.96 -12.57
N SER A 169 -9.41 28.97 -12.17
CA SER A 169 -10.74 28.77 -11.58
C SER A 169 -11.72 28.13 -12.57
N ILE A 170 -11.73 28.59 -13.83
CA ILE A 170 -12.56 28.02 -14.90
C ILE A 170 -12.14 26.57 -15.16
N ALA A 171 -10.85 26.30 -15.28
CA ALA A 171 -10.33 24.94 -15.47
C ALA A 171 -10.73 24.00 -14.32
N GLY A 172 -10.72 24.49 -13.07
CA GLY A 172 -11.19 23.74 -11.90
C GLY A 172 -12.70 23.48 -11.91
N ILE A 173 -13.50 24.42 -12.43
CA ILE A 173 -14.96 24.24 -12.57
C ILE A 173 -15.32 23.24 -13.67
N PHE A 174 -14.53 23.12 -14.73
CA PHE A 174 -14.73 22.07 -15.74
C PHE A 174 -14.30 20.70 -15.22
N ASN A 175 -13.25 20.63 -14.39
CA ASN A 175 -12.73 19.40 -13.80
C ASN A 175 -13.06 19.29 -12.30
N LYS A 176 -14.36 19.41 -11.95
CA LYS A 176 -14.79 19.45 -10.53
C LYS A 176 -14.37 18.22 -9.75
N GLU A 177 -14.44 17.05 -10.38
CA GLU A 177 -14.14 15.78 -9.72
C GLU A 177 -12.64 15.69 -9.40
N HIS A 178 -11.76 15.93 -10.38
CA HIS A 178 -10.31 15.96 -10.15
C HIS A 178 -9.90 17.05 -9.14
N THR A 179 -10.49 18.25 -9.24
CA THR A 179 -10.17 19.34 -8.32
C THR A 179 -10.66 19.02 -6.89
N GLY A 180 -11.83 18.40 -6.76
CA GLY A 180 -12.38 17.95 -5.48
C GLY A 180 -11.50 16.91 -4.80
N VAL A 181 -11.03 15.91 -5.55
CA VAL A 181 -10.10 14.88 -5.05
C VAL A 181 -8.79 15.53 -4.58
N LEU A 182 -8.20 16.44 -5.38
CA LEU A 182 -7.00 17.18 -4.98
C LEU A 182 -7.20 17.88 -3.62
N PHE A 183 -8.29 18.63 -3.43
CA PHE A 183 -8.56 19.29 -2.15
C PHE A 183 -8.78 18.31 -0.99
N GLN A 184 -9.50 17.21 -1.22
CA GLN A 184 -9.70 16.18 -0.19
C GLN A 184 -8.35 15.57 0.25
N ARG A 185 -7.45 15.29 -0.70
CA ARG A 185 -6.12 14.77 -0.45
C ARG A 185 -5.20 15.79 0.23
N LEU A 186 -5.22 17.05 -0.18
CA LEU A 186 -4.49 18.13 0.51
C LEU A 186 -4.89 18.23 1.99
N LEU A 187 -6.14 17.93 2.32
CA LEU A 187 -6.65 17.86 3.69
C LEU A 187 -6.33 16.53 4.41
N GLY A 188 -5.59 15.62 3.77
CA GLY A 188 -5.18 14.34 4.35
C GLY A 188 -6.18 13.19 4.16
N LYS A 189 -7.25 13.35 3.38
CA LYS A 189 -8.20 12.26 3.11
C LYS A 189 -7.68 11.35 2.01
N ASP A 190 -7.86 10.05 2.19
CA ASP A 190 -7.65 9.06 1.15
C ASP A 190 -8.80 9.14 0.15
N ALA A 191 -8.56 9.81 -0.97
CA ALA A 191 -9.47 9.90 -2.10
C ALA A 191 -8.72 9.52 -3.38
N GLU A 192 -9.40 8.78 -4.25
CA GLU A 192 -8.86 8.33 -5.54
C GLU A 192 -9.36 9.25 -6.65
N TYR A 193 -8.51 9.50 -7.63
CA TYR A 193 -8.92 10.29 -8.79
C TYR A 193 -9.89 9.48 -9.65
N PRO A 194 -10.92 10.11 -10.22
CA PRO A 194 -11.80 9.43 -11.16
C PRO A 194 -10.98 8.94 -12.35
N THR A 195 -11.19 7.67 -12.67
CA THR A 195 -10.61 6.96 -13.82
C THR A 195 -11.68 6.71 -14.87
N ASN A 196 -11.28 6.61 -16.12
CA ASN A 196 -12.18 6.30 -17.23
C ASN A 196 -12.58 4.82 -17.24
N THR A 197 -11.70 3.95 -16.76
CA THR A 197 -11.97 2.53 -16.53
C THR A 197 -12.19 2.32 -15.03
N VAL A 198 -13.13 1.47 -14.62
CA VAL A 198 -13.36 1.14 -13.20
C VAL A 198 -13.43 -0.37 -13.01
N ILE A 199 -12.57 -0.91 -12.16
CA ILE A 199 -12.55 -2.33 -11.80
C ILE A 199 -13.58 -2.57 -10.68
N THR A 200 -14.65 -3.29 -10.99
CA THR A 200 -15.76 -3.55 -10.05
C THR A 200 -15.58 -4.82 -9.24
N GLY A 201 -14.76 -5.76 -9.72
CA GLY A 201 -14.48 -7.00 -9.02
C GLY A 201 -13.17 -7.62 -9.49
N THR A 202 -12.46 -8.27 -8.57
CA THR A 202 -11.21 -8.98 -8.85
C THR A 202 -11.10 -10.21 -7.98
N SER A 203 -10.27 -11.17 -8.38
CA SER A 203 -9.83 -12.23 -7.49
C SER A 203 -9.14 -11.60 -6.27
N GLU A 204 -9.66 -11.91 -5.09
CA GLU A 204 -9.12 -11.46 -3.81
C GLU A 204 -7.97 -12.37 -3.35
N ASN A 205 -7.80 -12.56 -2.03
CA ASN A 205 -6.81 -13.48 -1.48
C ASN A 205 -7.16 -14.93 -1.85
N LEU A 206 -6.16 -15.68 -2.33
CA LEU A 206 -6.32 -17.06 -2.77
C LEU A 206 -5.36 -17.96 -2.02
N THR A 207 -5.87 -19.07 -1.49
CA THR A 207 -5.03 -20.15 -0.94
C THR A 207 -4.94 -21.28 -1.94
N ILE A 208 -3.74 -21.65 -2.35
CA ILE A 208 -3.50 -22.74 -3.30
C ILE A 208 -2.46 -23.72 -2.77
N ARG A 209 -2.49 -24.94 -3.29
CA ARG A 209 -1.41 -25.91 -3.05
C ARG A 209 -0.16 -25.51 -3.84
N VAL A 210 1.02 -25.88 -3.34
CA VAL A 210 2.28 -25.79 -4.11
C VAL A 210 2.10 -26.40 -5.50
N GLY A 211 2.48 -25.65 -6.53
CA GLY A 211 2.36 -26.06 -7.92
C GLY A 211 0.97 -25.82 -8.52
N GLY A 212 0.04 -25.25 -7.75
CA GLY A 212 -1.29 -24.88 -8.24
C GLY A 212 -1.23 -23.80 -9.33
N GLU A 213 -2.21 -23.84 -10.24
CA GLU A 213 -2.35 -22.92 -11.36
C GLU A 213 -3.64 -22.07 -11.22
N PRO A 214 -3.67 -21.09 -10.30
CA PRO A 214 -4.87 -20.28 -10.10
C PRO A 214 -5.20 -19.46 -11.35
N VAL A 215 -6.48 -19.17 -11.53
CA VAL A 215 -6.96 -18.24 -12.55
C VAL A 215 -7.30 -16.93 -11.87
N ILE A 216 -6.55 -15.88 -12.19
CA ILE A 216 -6.85 -14.53 -11.71
C ILE A 216 -7.83 -13.88 -12.69
N THR A 217 -8.90 -13.33 -12.15
CA THR A 217 -9.94 -12.66 -12.92
C THR A 217 -10.20 -11.26 -12.41
N ALA A 218 -10.52 -10.34 -13.31
CA ALA A 218 -10.98 -9.00 -12.97
C ALA A 218 -12.14 -8.60 -13.89
N THR A 219 -13.09 -7.84 -13.37
CA THR A 219 -14.27 -7.37 -14.07
C THR A 219 -14.27 -5.85 -14.09
N VAL A 220 -14.55 -5.28 -15.25
CA VAL A 220 -14.62 -3.84 -15.47
C VAL A 220 -16.07 -3.40 -15.61
N ALA A 221 -16.42 -2.27 -15.02
CA ALA A 221 -17.74 -1.65 -15.12
C ALA A 221 -18.11 -1.35 -16.59
N GLU A 222 -19.41 -1.40 -16.92
CA GLU A 222 -19.89 -1.03 -18.25
C GLU A 222 -19.99 0.49 -18.44
N ASP A 223 -20.13 1.23 -17.35
CA ASP A 223 -20.15 2.69 -17.29
C ASP A 223 -18.72 3.25 -17.33
N GLY A 224 -18.05 3.08 -18.47
CA GLY A 224 -16.70 3.61 -18.69
C GLY A 224 -16.07 3.19 -20.01
N GLU A 225 -14.80 3.56 -20.18
CA GLU A 225 -13.97 3.02 -21.26
C GLU A 225 -13.51 1.62 -20.87
N VAL A 226 -13.80 0.62 -21.72
CA VAL A 226 -13.38 -0.77 -21.51
C VAL A 226 -12.23 -1.09 -22.46
N PRO A 227 -10.98 -1.17 -21.96
CA PRO A 227 -9.81 -1.46 -22.80
C PRO A 227 -9.86 -2.87 -23.40
N GLU A 228 -9.08 -3.11 -24.45
CA GLU A 228 -8.96 -4.43 -25.08
C GLU A 228 -8.10 -5.42 -24.25
N GLY A 229 -7.26 -4.91 -23.35
CA GLY A 229 -6.32 -5.71 -22.57
C GLY A 229 -6.06 -5.16 -21.18
N GLY A 230 -5.68 -6.05 -20.26
CA GLY A 230 -5.26 -5.73 -18.90
C GLY A 230 -3.82 -6.17 -18.63
N THR A 231 -3.26 -5.79 -17.50
CA THR A 231 -1.95 -6.27 -17.04
C THR A 231 -2.02 -6.72 -15.58
N LEU A 232 -1.67 -7.97 -15.34
CA LEU A 232 -1.47 -8.54 -14.01
C LEU A 232 -0.03 -8.25 -13.57
N PHE A 233 0.13 -7.69 -12.38
CA PHE A 233 1.43 -7.46 -11.76
C PHE A 233 1.61 -8.43 -10.62
N MET A 234 2.77 -9.09 -10.56
CA MET A 234 3.06 -10.11 -9.55
C MET A 234 4.45 -9.94 -8.95
N LYS A 235 4.59 -10.19 -7.65
CA LYS A 235 5.84 -10.12 -6.91
C LYS A 235 5.87 -11.18 -5.81
N ASP A 236 7.02 -11.81 -5.59
CA ASP A 236 7.22 -12.72 -4.44
C ASP A 236 7.04 -11.93 -3.12
N LYS A 237 6.16 -12.42 -2.25
CA LYS A 237 5.80 -11.78 -0.98
C LYS A 237 6.99 -11.67 -0.03
N ASN A 238 7.86 -12.69 -0.02
CA ASN A 238 8.96 -12.83 0.95
C ASN A 238 10.28 -12.20 0.47
N SER A 239 10.31 -11.67 -0.75
CA SER A 239 11.52 -11.06 -1.33
C SER A 239 11.35 -9.54 -1.43
N SER A 240 12.01 -8.80 -0.55
CA SER A 240 12.04 -7.33 -0.58
C SER A 240 12.59 -6.79 -1.90
N GLU A 241 13.61 -7.44 -2.46
CA GLU A 241 14.26 -7.11 -3.74
C GLU A 241 13.47 -7.54 -4.98
N ALA A 242 12.35 -8.27 -4.84
CA ALA A 242 11.62 -8.75 -6.01
C ALA A 242 10.94 -7.59 -6.76
N VAL A 243 11.18 -7.56 -8.07
CA VAL A 243 10.57 -6.61 -9.01
C VAL A 243 9.21 -7.15 -9.46
N TRP A 244 8.23 -6.24 -9.61
CA TRP A 244 6.93 -6.57 -10.17
C TRP A 244 7.05 -7.10 -11.59
N LYS A 245 6.72 -8.37 -11.78
CA LYS A 245 6.60 -9.03 -13.09
C LYS A 245 5.27 -8.64 -13.70
N LYS A 246 5.28 -8.25 -14.97
CA LYS A 246 4.09 -7.86 -15.72
C LYS A 246 3.65 -8.98 -16.63
N VAL A 247 2.37 -9.31 -16.58
CA VAL A 247 1.77 -10.37 -17.37
C VAL A 247 0.52 -9.83 -18.05
N PRO A 248 0.43 -9.87 -19.39
CA PRO A 248 -0.74 -9.36 -20.09
C PRO A 248 -1.95 -10.27 -19.83
N MET A 249 -3.09 -9.66 -19.47
CA MET A 249 -4.38 -10.31 -19.35
C MET A 249 -5.20 -10.03 -20.61
N LYS A 250 -5.92 -11.04 -21.08
CA LYS A 250 -6.84 -10.90 -22.21
C LYS A 250 -8.27 -10.74 -21.69
N ARG A 251 -9.04 -9.91 -22.39
CA ARG A 251 -10.49 -9.83 -22.20
C ARG A 251 -11.13 -11.12 -22.72
N SER A 252 -12.09 -11.66 -21.97
CA SER A 252 -12.95 -12.75 -22.42
C SER A 252 -13.85 -12.25 -23.55
N GLU A 253 -14.21 -13.14 -24.47
CA GLU A 253 -15.16 -12.84 -25.55
C GLU A 253 -16.61 -12.70 -25.04
N ASP A 254 -16.85 -13.00 -23.76
CA ASP A 254 -18.14 -12.88 -23.08
C ASP A 254 -18.58 -11.42 -22.87
N PRO A 255 -19.90 -11.15 -22.79
CA PRO A 255 -20.45 -9.81 -22.61
C PRO A 255 -20.12 -9.15 -21.26
N THR A 256 -19.50 -9.88 -20.31
CA THR A 256 -19.29 -9.44 -18.92
C THR A 256 -18.00 -8.64 -18.68
N ASN A 257 -17.33 -8.13 -19.72
CA ASN A 257 -16.09 -7.31 -19.60
C ASN A 257 -15.04 -7.93 -18.66
N LYS A 258 -14.94 -9.26 -18.67
CA LYS A 258 -14.11 -10.02 -17.74
C LYS A 258 -12.74 -10.26 -18.33
N PHE A 259 -11.70 -9.96 -17.58
CA PHE A 259 -10.31 -10.26 -17.91
C PHE A 259 -9.88 -11.47 -17.10
N SER A 260 -9.19 -12.40 -17.74
CA SER A 260 -8.67 -13.57 -17.04
C SER A 260 -7.26 -13.91 -17.48
N PHE A 261 -6.50 -14.47 -16.54
CA PHE A 261 -5.19 -15.04 -16.82
C PHE A 261 -4.97 -16.26 -15.94
N LYS A 262 -4.67 -17.40 -16.57
CA LYS A 262 -4.29 -18.63 -15.88
C LYS A 262 -2.79 -18.62 -15.63
N LEU A 263 -2.41 -18.71 -14.37
CA LEU A 263 -1.01 -18.67 -13.98
C LEU A 263 -0.33 -20.01 -14.23
N LYS A 264 0.98 -19.96 -14.46
CA LYS A 264 1.85 -21.14 -14.37
C LYS A 264 1.92 -21.62 -12.91
N PRO A 265 2.36 -22.86 -12.66
CA PRO A 265 2.50 -23.41 -11.31
C PRO A 265 3.22 -22.45 -10.36
N VAL A 266 2.54 -22.06 -9.28
CA VAL A 266 3.07 -21.14 -8.26
C VAL A 266 3.53 -21.94 -7.04
N ASN A 267 4.77 -21.72 -6.62
CA ASN A 267 5.42 -22.49 -5.55
C ASN A 267 5.73 -21.66 -4.30
N ARG A 268 5.46 -20.35 -4.34
CA ARG A 268 5.78 -19.41 -3.26
C ARG A 268 4.67 -18.39 -3.12
N ASP A 269 4.49 -17.88 -1.91
CA ASP A 269 3.56 -16.81 -1.64
C ASP A 269 3.82 -15.61 -2.54
N THR A 270 2.77 -15.15 -3.21
CA THR A 270 2.90 -14.14 -4.26
C THR A 270 1.89 -13.02 -4.06
N LEU A 271 2.36 -11.79 -4.01
CA LEU A 271 1.53 -10.59 -4.05
C LEU A 271 1.18 -10.28 -5.50
N PHE A 272 -0.08 -9.89 -5.74
CA PHE A 272 -0.53 -9.48 -7.04
C PHE A 272 -1.51 -8.31 -6.98
N TYR A 273 -1.60 -7.58 -8.08
CA TYR A 273 -2.67 -6.63 -8.35
C TYR A 273 -2.90 -6.56 -9.87
N VAL A 274 -4.09 -6.13 -10.26
CA VAL A 274 -4.47 -6.00 -11.67
C VAL A 274 -4.55 -4.53 -12.04
N LYS A 275 -4.05 -4.18 -13.22
CA LYS A 275 -4.21 -2.84 -13.83
C LYS A 275 -4.90 -2.98 -15.17
N ILE A 276 -6.00 -2.26 -15.37
CA ILE A 276 -6.75 -2.24 -16.63
C ILE A 276 -7.00 -0.78 -16.99
N GLY A 277 -6.49 -0.36 -18.14
CA GLY A 277 -6.55 1.05 -18.53
C GLY A 277 -5.79 1.95 -17.54
N ASP A 278 -6.49 2.94 -17.00
CA ASP A 278 -6.01 3.88 -15.99
C ASP A 278 -6.28 3.46 -14.55
N ASP A 279 -7.10 2.42 -14.33
CA ASP A 279 -7.46 1.93 -13.00
C ASP A 279 -6.67 0.70 -12.56
N ARG A 280 -6.57 0.54 -11.24
CA ARG A 280 -5.72 -0.44 -10.58
C ARG A 280 -6.43 -1.00 -9.34
N SER A 281 -6.49 -2.32 -9.25
CA SER A 281 -7.03 -3.01 -8.07
C SER A 281 -6.13 -2.83 -6.83
N GLU A 282 -6.71 -3.11 -5.67
CA GLU A 282 -5.96 -3.35 -4.44
C GLU A 282 -4.95 -4.52 -4.61
N GLN A 283 -4.04 -4.63 -3.65
CA GLN A 283 -3.06 -5.71 -3.60
C GLN A 283 -3.63 -6.90 -2.84
N TYR A 284 -3.57 -8.07 -3.46
CA TYR A 284 -4.01 -9.34 -2.89
C TYR A 284 -2.87 -10.34 -2.83
N THR A 285 -3.06 -11.41 -2.05
CA THR A 285 -2.05 -12.44 -1.83
C THR A 285 -2.53 -13.79 -2.33
N ILE A 286 -1.62 -14.51 -3.00
CA ILE A 286 -1.73 -15.94 -3.25
C ILE A 286 -0.86 -16.62 -2.19
N ASP A 287 -1.48 -17.24 -1.20
CA ASP A 287 -0.80 -18.01 -0.16
C ASP A 287 -0.66 -19.45 -0.64
N VAL A 288 0.58 -19.96 -0.60
CA VAL A 288 0.91 -21.28 -1.12
C VAL A 288 1.16 -22.24 0.03
N ILE A 289 0.28 -23.22 0.19
CA ILE A 289 0.41 -24.22 1.22
C ILE A 289 1.11 -25.49 0.71
N THR A 290 1.96 -26.04 1.56
CA THR A 290 2.65 -27.32 1.32
C THR A 290 1.85 -28.49 1.89
N SER A 291 2.13 -29.70 1.42
CA SER A 291 1.63 -30.91 2.10
C SER A 291 2.10 -30.92 3.56
N PRO A 292 1.25 -31.37 4.50
CA PRO A 292 1.68 -31.76 5.84
C PRO A 292 2.94 -32.64 5.78
N GLN A 293 3.87 -32.41 6.70
CA GLN A 293 5.10 -33.17 6.84
C GLN A 293 5.08 -33.94 8.14
N ILE A 294 5.57 -35.18 8.10
CA ILE A 294 5.74 -36.04 9.26
C ILE A 294 6.93 -35.51 10.08
N GLU A 295 6.68 -35.17 11.35
CA GLU A 295 7.70 -34.66 12.29
C GLU A 295 8.35 -35.80 13.08
N SER A 296 7.54 -36.75 13.55
CA SER A 296 8.00 -37.89 14.33
C SER A 296 7.14 -39.11 14.09
N VAL A 297 7.75 -40.28 14.28
CA VAL A 297 7.15 -41.59 14.10
C VAL A 297 7.55 -42.45 15.28
N ASP A 298 6.56 -42.98 15.99
CA ASP A 298 6.75 -43.92 17.10
C ASP A 298 5.99 -45.21 16.77
N ILE A 299 6.73 -46.29 16.56
CA ILE A 299 6.19 -47.58 16.16
C ILE A 299 6.42 -48.59 17.29
N ALA A 300 5.34 -49.18 17.79
CA ALA A 300 5.39 -50.25 18.77
C ALA A 300 5.13 -51.60 18.08
N LEU A 301 6.08 -52.53 18.24
CA LEU A 301 5.97 -53.90 17.73
C LEU A 301 5.56 -54.86 18.84
N GLN A 302 4.49 -55.62 18.59
CA GLN A 302 4.08 -56.74 19.41
C GLN A 302 4.41 -58.04 18.67
N TYR A 303 5.49 -58.69 19.11
CA TYR A 303 5.93 -59.94 18.52
C TYR A 303 4.99 -61.10 18.91
N PRO A 304 4.93 -62.17 18.09
CA PRO A 304 4.22 -63.38 18.45
C PRO A 304 4.69 -63.96 19.78
N GLU A 305 3.76 -64.53 20.56
CA GLU A 305 4.01 -65.05 21.92
C GLU A 305 5.13 -66.11 21.95
N TYR A 306 5.23 -66.93 20.90
CA TYR A 306 6.26 -67.99 20.79
C TYR A 306 7.70 -67.45 20.74
N MET A 307 7.90 -66.19 20.33
CA MET A 307 9.24 -65.59 20.29
C MET A 307 9.75 -65.19 21.66
N ASN A 308 8.89 -65.12 22.69
CA ASN A 308 9.22 -64.70 24.05
C ASN A 308 10.11 -63.43 24.08
N ARG A 309 9.74 -62.44 23.26
CA ARG A 309 10.49 -61.20 23.06
C ARG A 309 9.68 -60.00 23.54
N ASP A 310 10.32 -59.11 24.29
CA ASP A 310 9.71 -57.85 24.73
C ASP A 310 9.33 -56.97 23.53
N ALA A 311 8.32 -56.12 23.71
CA ALA A 311 7.87 -55.19 22.68
C ALA A 311 9.03 -54.30 22.21
N GLY A 312 9.17 -54.15 20.89
CA GLY A 312 10.19 -53.28 20.30
C GLY A 312 9.63 -51.90 19.95
N THR A 313 10.48 -50.88 19.99
CA THR A 313 10.17 -49.53 19.49
C THR A 313 11.03 -49.20 18.27
N TYR A 314 10.41 -48.66 17.22
CA TYR A 314 11.06 -48.25 15.97
C TYR A 314 10.59 -46.84 15.57
N ASP A 315 11.41 -46.13 14.81
CA ASP A 315 11.18 -44.76 14.36
C ASP A 315 11.21 -44.60 12.82
N ASP A 316 11.38 -45.70 12.07
CA ASP A 316 11.36 -45.72 10.60
C ASP A 316 10.04 -46.31 10.07
N LEU A 317 9.43 -45.63 9.10
CA LEU A 317 8.24 -46.10 8.40
C LEU A 317 8.53 -47.28 7.46
N ASN A 318 9.79 -47.51 7.09
CA ASN A 318 10.21 -48.74 6.43
C ASN A 318 10.63 -49.77 7.47
N LEU A 319 9.85 -50.84 7.58
CA LEU A 319 9.98 -51.83 8.64
C LEU A 319 10.36 -53.19 8.07
N GLU A 320 11.07 -53.98 8.88
CA GLU A 320 11.28 -55.40 8.65
C GLU A 320 10.88 -56.14 9.93
N VAL A 321 9.82 -56.94 9.86
CA VAL A 321 9.22 -57.60 11.02
C VAL A 321 9.00 -59.09 10.74
N PRO A 322 9.06 -59.96 11.77
CA PRO A 322 8.63 -61.34 11.62
C PRO A 322 7.14 -61.43 11.23
N GLU A 323 6.77 -62.52 10.57
CA GLU A 323 5.37 -62.78 10.27
C GLU A 323 4.50 -62.81 11.53
N ASN A 324 3.25 -62.34 11.40
CA ASN A 324 2.26 -62.25 12.47
C ASN A 324 2.64 -61.29 13.61
N THR A 325 3.54 -60.33 13.35
CA THR A 325 3.80 -59.22 14.27
C THR A 325 2.70 -58.17 14.13
N THR A 326 2.10 -57.76 15.25
CA THR A 326 1.17 -56.62 15.26
C THR A 326 1.95 -55.32 15.42
N VAL A 327 1.74 -54.40 14.48
CA VAL A 327 2.46 -53.13 14.44
C VAL A 327 1.49 -52.00 14.72
N LYS A 328 1.83 -51.14 15.68
CA LYS A 328 1.07 -49.95 16.03
C LYS A 328 1.90 -48.71 15.72
N TRP A 329 1.42 -47.88 14.80
CA TRP A 329 2.06 -46.62 14.42
C TRP A 329 1.41 -45.47 15.17
N THR A 330 2.24 -44.58 15.70
CA THR A 330 1.85 -43.25 16.19
C THR A 330 2.65 -42.23 15.38
N VAL A 331 2.00 -41.52 14.47
CA VAL A 331 2.66 -40.59 13.55
C VAL A 331 2.21 -39.17 13.86
N ARG A 332 3.16 -38.25 14.01
CA ARG A 332 2.92 -36.83 14.26
C ARG A 332 3.25 -36.01 13.02
N CYS A 333 2.40 -35.05 12.67
CA CYS A 333 2.62 -34.10 11.58
C CYS A 333 2.70 -32.65 12.08
N ASN A 334 3.36 -31.80 11.29
CA ASN A 334 3.54 -30.38 11.58
C ASN A 334 2.27 -29.53 11.36
N THR A 335 1.29 -30.06 10.62
CA THR A 335 0.10 -29.34 10.20
C THR A 335 -1.15 -30.13 10.58
N PRO A 336 -2.13 -29.54 11.28
CA PRO A 336 -3.36 -30.22 11.66
C PRO A 336 -4.16 -30.75 10.46
N VAL A 337 -4.57 -32.02 10.53
CA VAL A 337 -5.39 -32.72 9.54
C VAL A 337 -6.78 -33.04 10.09
N SER A 338 -7.79 -33.07 9.22
CA SER A 338 -9.16 -33.46 9.55
C SER A 338 -9.43 -34.95 9.32
N SER A 339 -8.70 -35.58 8.39
CA SER A 339 -8.74 -37.02 8.16
C SER A 339 -7.36 -37.56 7.84
N TRP A 340 -7.10 -38.80 8.24
CA TRP A 340 -5.89 -39.54 7.92
C TRP A 340 -6.27 -40.97 7.57
N GLU A 341 -5.94 -41.39 6.36
CA GLU A 341 -6.18 -42.72 5.82
C GLU A 341 -4.85 -43.37 5.48
N VAL A 342 -4.73 -44.65 5.80
CA VAL A 342 -3.61 -45.50 5.39
C VAL A 342 -4.05 -46.30 4.18
N LEU A 343 -3.37 -46.10 3.06
CA LEU A 343 -3.64 -46.81 1.81
C LEU A 343 -2.79 -48.08 1.77
N VAL A 344 -3.45 -49.23 1.73
CA VAL A 344 -2.82 -50.55 1.62
C VAL A 344 -3.29 -51.26 0.35
N PRO A 345 -2.60 -52.28 -0.17
CA PRO A 345 -3.04 -53.02 -1.34
C PRO A 345 -4.40 -53.68 -1.10
N SER A 346 -5.27 -53.70 -2.11
CA SER A 346 -6.67 -54.17 -1.98
C SER A 346 -6.79 -55.66 -1.63
N ASP A 347 -5.76 -56.46 -1.94
CA ASP A 347 -5.65 -57.90 -1.69
C ASP A 347 -5.03 -58.23 -0.31
N TRP A 348 -4.73 -57.20 0.50
CA TRP A 348 -4.04 -57.35 1.77
C TRP A 348 -5.01 -57.32 2.97
N GLY A 349 -4.93 -58.34 3.84
CA GLY A 349 -5.72 -58.49 5.07
C GLY A 349 -7.11 -59.12 4.88
N GLU A 350 -7.75 -59.56 5.98
CA GLU A 350 -9.15 -60.01 5.97
C GLU A 350 -10.10 -58.79 5.91
N GLN A 351 -11.20 -58.92 5.15
CA GLN A 351 -12.22 -57.88 5.03
C GLN A 351 -13.20 -57.96 6.21
N THR A 352 -13.14 -57.00 7.12
CA THR A 352 -14.21 -56.78 8.11
C THR A 352 -15.34 -55.97 7.48
N ALA A 353 -16.60 -56.33 7.78
CA ALA A 353 -17.82 -55.84 7.14
C ALA A 353 -18.05 -54.31 7.17
N GLU A 354 -17.31 -53.56 7.98
CA GLU A 354 -17.35 -52.10 8.10
C GLU A 354 -16.47 -51.38 7.04
N ASN A 355 -15.65 -52.14 6.31
CA ASN A 355 -14.70 -51.65 5.29
C ASN A 355 -15.06 -52.10 3.86
N LYS A 356 -16.33 -52.43 3.59
CA LYS A 356 -16.80 -52.77 2.25
C LYS A 356 -16.99 -51.46 1.45
N PRO A 357 -16.34 -51.27 0.29
CA PRO A 357 -16.65 -50.13 -0.56
C PRO A 357 -18.14 -50.17 -0.92
N GLU A 358 -18.82 -49.02 -0.87
CA GLU A 358 -20.18 -48.88 -1.39
C GLU A 358 -20.23 -49.47 -2.80
N GLU A 359 -21.22 -50.35 -3.02
CA GLU A 359 -21.41 -51.11 -4.25
C GLU A 359 -21.43 -50.15 -5.45
N SER A 360 -20.38 -50.21 -6.28
CA SER A 360 -20.37 -49.59 -7.59
C SER A 360 -21.06 -50.52 -8.59
N ASP A 361 -21.86 -49.91 -9.46
CA ASP A 361 -22.67 -50.53 -10.53
C ASP A 361 -21.92 -51.67 -11.28
N PRO A 362 -22.56 -52.81 -11.59
CA PRO A 362 -21.89 -54.05 -11.99
C PRO A 362 -21.49 -54.10 -13.48
N GLU A 363 -21.02 -53.00 -14.08
CA GLU A 363 -20.70 -52.95 -15.52
C GLU A 363 -19.28 -52.46 -15.87
N THR A 364 -18.33 -52.45 -14.93
CA THR A 364 -16.91 -52.13 -15.22
C THR A 364 -15.92 -53.09 -14.55
N ASP A 365 -15.87 -54.33 -15.04
CA ASP A 365 -14.93 -55.39 -14.62
C ASP A 365 -13.47 -55.18 -15.12
N LYS A 366 -12.97 -53.94 -15.02
CA LYS A 366 -11.56 -53.58 -15.28
C LYS A 366 -10.96 -52.53 -14.33
N ASP A 367 -11.76 -51.88 -13.48
CA ASP A 367 -11.32 -50.77 -12.64
C ASP A 367 -11.61 -50.99 -11.14
N ALA A 368 -11.29 -52.18 -10.61
CA ALA A 368 -11.27 -52.36 -9.16
C ALA A 368 -10.18 -51.47 -8.52
N PRO A 369 -10.47 -50.73 -7.42
CA PRO A 369 -9.47 -49.88 -6.78
C PRO A 369 -8.30 -50.73 -6.27
N LYS A 370 -7.09 -50.43 -6.74
CA LYS A 370 -5.84 -51.15 -6.40
C LYS A 370 -5.43 -51.02 -4.93
N PHE A 371 -6.06 -50.11 -4.20
CA PHE A 371 -5.75 -49.79 -2.82
C PHE A 371 -7.03 -49.69 -1.98
N ARG A 372 -6.94 -50.12 -0.72
CA ARG A 372 -7.95 -49.99 0.32
C ARG A 372 -7.49 -48.93 1.32
N SER A 373 -8.41 -48.08 1.79
CA SER A 373 -8.14 -47.13 2.87
C SER A 373 -8.48 -47.74 4.23
N ILE A 374 -7.62 -47.52 5.21
CA ILE A 374 -7.84 -47.81 6.62
C ILE A 374 -7.81 -46.47 7.36
N PRO A 375 -8.90 -46.03 8.00
CA PRO A 375 -8.90 -44.76 8.73
C PRO A 375 -8.00 -44.87 9.97
N ALA A 376 -7.16 -43.87 10.19
CA ALA A 376 -6.39 -43.73 11.43
C ALA A 376 -7.16 -42.91 12.46
N THR A 377 -6.96 -43.22 13.73
CA THR A 377 -7.55 -42.45 14.84
C THR A 377 -6.71 -41.20 15.09
N LEU A 378 -7.34 -40.03 15.03
CA LEU A 378 -6.69 -38.73 15.25
C LEU A 378 -6.86 -38.25 16.70
N ASP A 379 -5.88 -37.51 17.20
CA ASP A 379 -5.99 -36.73 18.43
C ASP A 379 -6.92 -35.50 18.27
N GLU A 380 -7.29 -34.84 19.38
CA GLU A 380 -8.19 -33.66 19.35
C GLU A 380 -7.61 -32.49 18.53
N ALA A 381 -6.28 -32.37 18.52
CA ALA A 381 -5.56 -31.37 17.74
C ALA A 381 -5.60 -31.66 16.23
N GLY A 382 -5.67 -32.94 15.84
CA GLY A 382 -5.53 -33.41 14.46
C GLY A 382 -4.07 -33.48 14.00
N THR A 383 -3.12 -33.54 14.93
CA THR A 383 -1.67 -33.55 14.66
C THR A 383 -1.04 -34.93 14.82
N THR A 384 -1.70 -35.84 15.53
CA THR A 384 -1.19 -37.19 15.79
C THR A 384 -2.20 -38.22 15.30
N ALA A 385 -1.76 -39.12 14.42
CA ALA A 385 -2.55 -40.25 13.93
C ALA A 385 -2.03 -41.56 14.52
N THR A 386 -2.94 -42.40 14.98
CA THR A 386 -2.64 -43.74 15.49
C THR A 386 -3.42 -44.79 14.71
N PHE A 387 -2.74 -45.84 14.25
CA PHE A 387 -3.37 -46.99 13.62
C PHE A 387 -2.58 -48.27 13.90
N GLU A 388 -3.24 -49.41 13.75
CA GLU A 388 -2.68 -50.71 14.11
C GLU A 388 -3.02 -51.73 13.02
N ILE A 389 -2.02 -52.50 12.60
CA ILE A 389 -2.14 -53.45 11.50
C ILE A 389 -1.41 -54.76 11.88
N PRO A 390 -2.09 -55.93 11.83
CA PRO A 390 -1.44 -57.23 11.99
C PRO A 390 -0.71 -57.64 10.71
N VAL A 391 0.62 -57.71 10.73
CA VAL A 391 1.44 -57.92 9.54
C VAL A 391 1.68 -59.41 9.28
N ALA A 392 0.83 -60.01 8.43
CA ALA A 392 1.00 -61.42 8.00
C ALA A 392 1.84 -61.57 6.70
N LYS A 393 1.81 -60.56 5.82
CA LYS A 393 2.54 -60.54 4.54
C LYS A 393 3.15 -59.17 4.32
N ALA A 394 4.24 -59.13 3.56
CA ALA A 394 4.87 -57.89 3.16
C ALA A 394 3.87 -56.98 2.42
N LEU A 395 3.90 -55.69 2.72
CA LEU A 395 2.96 -54.72 2.16
C LEU A 395 3.66 -53.40 1.86
N LYS A 396 3.15 -52.68 0.87
CA LYS A 396 3.50 -51.28 0.61
C LYS A 396 2.32 -50.43 1.00
N TYR A 397 2.56 -49.37 1.74
CA TYR A 397 1.50 -48.46 2.18
C TYR A 397 1.88 -47.00 1.95
N SER A 398 0.89 -46.14 1.81
CA SER A 398 1.07 -44.69 1.80
C SER A 398 0.02 -44.03 2.69
N PHE A 399 0.21 -42.76 3.00
CA PHE A 399 -0.75 -41.98 3.76
C PHE A 399 -1.53 -41.07 2.84
N ARG A 400 -2.82 -40.92 3.10
CA ARG A 400 -3.65 -39.89 2.51
C ARG A 400 -4.27 -39.07 3.62
N TRP A 401 -3.99 -37.78 3.64
CA TRP A 401 -4.53 -36.89 4.67
C TRP A 401 -5.21 -35.67 4.07
N THR A 402 -6.22 -35.16 4.79
CA THR A 402 -6.92 -33.93 4.44
C THR A 402 -6.55 -32.85 5.45
N GLU A 403 -6.01 -31.73 4.99
CA GLU A 403 -5.70 -30.59 5.84
C GLU A 403 -6.96 -30.02 6.50
N LYS A 404 -6.88 -29.68 7.80
CA LYS A 404 -8.02 -29.15 8.57
C LYS A 404 -8.42 -27.73 8.17
N ALA A 405 -7.47 -26.89 7.75
CA ALA A 405 -7.71 -25.46 7.50
C ALA A 405 -8.47 -25.20 6.19
N ASN A 406 -8.04 -25.83 5.09
CA ASN A 406 -8.60 -25.55 3.75
C ASN A 406 -9.20 -26.80 3.07
N GLY A 407 -9.15 -27.97 3.73
CA GLY A 407 -9.75 -29.21 3.20
C GLY A 407 -8.96 -29.83 2.05
N PHE A 408 -7.70 -29.46 1.85
CA PHE A 408 -6.90 -30.01 0.78
C PHE A 408 -6.39 -31.43 1.10
N GLN A 409 -6.61 -32.35 0.17
CA GLN A 409 -6.14 -33.74 0.24
C GLN A 409 -4.75 -33.90 -0.37
N TYR A 410 -3.90 -34.66 0.32
CA TYR A 410 -2.55 -35.01 -0.08
C TYR A 410 -2.34 -36.51 0.05
N GLU A 411 -1.48 -37.06 -0.81
CA GLU A 411 -1.00 -38.43 -0.71
C GLU A 411 0.52 -38.39 -0.55
N ASP A 412 1.02 -39.15 0.43
CA ASP A 412 2.43 -39.24 0.77
C ASP A 412 3.17 -40.24 -0.13
N VAL A 413 4.49 -40.30 0.01
CA VAL A 413 5.33 -41.33 -0.59
C VAL A 413 4.96 -42.73 -0.08
N GLN A 414 5.35 -43.76 -0.84
CA GLN A 414 5.11 -45.15 -0.46
C GLN A 414 6.21 -45.66 0.47
N TYR A 415 5.79 -46.28 1.56
CA TYR A 415 6.61 -47.00 2.53
C TYR A 415 6.43 -48.51 2.38
N GLY A 416 7.34 -49.29 2.96
CA GLY A 416 7.32 -50.74 2.87
C GLY A 416 7.47 -51.42 4.22
N VAL A 417 6.64 -52.42 4.48
CA VAL A 417 6.86 -53.41 5.54
C VAL A 417 7.30 -54.71 4.88
N LYS A 418 8.53 -55.13 5.18
CA LYS A 418 9.06 -56.44 4.81
C LYS A 418 8.74 -57.44 5.91
N VAL A 419 8.45 -58.67 5.50
CA VAL A 419 8.14 -59.77 6.41
C VAL A 419 9.20 -60.83 6.30
N THR A 420 9.77 -61.21 7.44
CA THR A 420 10.63 -62.39 7.58
C THR A 420 9.74 -63.57 7.92
N THR A 421 9.65 -64.52 7.00
CA THR A 421 8.87 -65.75 7.18
C THR A 421 9.50 -66.63 8.25
N ASP A 422 8.66 -67.20 9.11
CA ASP A 422 9.10 -68.17 10.10
C ASP A 422 9.30 -69.53 9.40
N GLY A 423 10.55 -69.97 9.33
CA GLY A 423 10.90 -71.24 8.70
C GLY A 423 10.75 -72.38 9.71
N LEU A 424 10.39 -73.58 9.23
CA LEU A 424 10.47 -74.76 10.07
C LEU A 424 11.91 -74.91 10.61
N PRO A 425 12.09 -75.21 11.91
CA PRO A 425 13.40 -75.42 12.47
C PRO A 425 14.06 -76.63 11.78
N ASP A 426 15.32 -76.47 11.38
CA ASP A 426 16.12 -77.60 10.92
C ASP A 426 16.65 -78.35 12.13
N VAL A 427 16.44 -79.67 12.16
CA VAL A 427 16.83 -80.52 13.28
C VAL A 427 17.94 -81.44 12.80
N ASP A 428 19.17 -81.04 13.08
CA ASP A 428 20.34 -81.88 12.85
C ASP A 428 20.64 -82.74 14.08
N LEU A 429 20.73 -84.05 13.86
CA LEU A 429 21.23 -85.00 14.84
C LEU A 429 22.76 -84.93 14.87
N ILE A 430 23.31 -84.17 15.84
CA ILE A 430 24.76 -83.95 15.96
C ILE A 430 25.47 -85.20 16.50
N GLU A 431 24.91 -85.87 17.51
CA GLU A 431 25.47 -87.11 18.06
C GLU A 431 24.39 -87.94 18.79
N PRO A 432 24.35 -89.27 18.61
CA PRO A 432 23.44 -90.12 19.36
C PRO A 432 23.81 -90.17 20.84
N ARG A 433 22.81 -90.14 21.72
CA ARG A 433 23.00 -90.17 23.18
C ARG A 433 23.63 -91.48 23.69
N GLU A 434 23.45 -92.58 22.96
CA GLU A 434 24.07 -93.88 23.22
C GLU A 434 24.38 -94.61 21.89
N VAL A 435 25.46 -95.40 21.87
CA VAL A 435 25.80 -96.29 20.74
C VAL A 435 24.87 -97.50 20.77
N GLY A 436 23.68 -97.34 20.19
CA GLY A 436 22.71 -98.42 19.97
C GLY A 436 22.63 -98.81 18.50
N TYR A 437 22.44 -100.10 18.22
CA TYR A 437 22.10 -100.54 16.86
C TYR A 437 20.70 -100.03 16.49
N ALA A 438 20.60 -99.25 15.41
CA ALA A 438 19.32 -98.85 14.85
C ALA A 438 18.59 -100.11 14.33
N THR A 439 17.45 -100.45 14.92
CA THR A 439 16.53 -101.43 14.35
C THR A 439 15.70 -100.76 13.25
N VAL A 440 15.75 -101.34 12.05
CA VAL A 440 15.02 -100.95 10.84
C VAL A 440 13.53 -101.15 11.00
#